data_AF-A0A061NNK0-F1
#
_entry.id   AF-A0A061NNK0-F1
#
_cell.length_a   1.000
_cell.length_b   1.000
_cell.length_c   1.000
_cell.angle_alpha   90.00
_cell.angle_beta   90.00
_cell.angle_gamma   90.00
#
_symmetry.space_group_name_H-M   'P 1'
#
loop_
_entity.id
_entity.type
_entity.pdbx_description
1 polymer ?
#
loop_
_entity_poly.entity_id
_entity_poly.type
_entity_poly.pdbx_seq_one_letter_code
_entity_poly.pdbx_strand_id
1 'polypeptide(L)' 'MNKQIENNFTHHSPTQEQISRYQKIRNEALILAMLIDGKCPNSREKSLAMTKLEETVMWANAAIARNE' A
#
# COMPACT_ATOMS: atom_id res chain seq x y z
N MET A 1 17.69 23.38 -0.49
CA MET A 1 17.38 22.00 -0.07
C MET A 1 15.99 21.65 -0.59
N ASN A 2 15.80 20.47 -1.17
CA ASN A 2 14.52 20.08 -1.76
C ASN A 2 13.61 19.51 -0.66
N LYS A 3 12.71 20.36 -0.15
CA LYS A 3 11.80 20.02 0.96
C LYS A 3 10.98 18.75 0.72
N GLN A 4 10.64 18.46 -0.54
CA GLN A 4 9.89 17.25 -0.88
C GLN A 4 10.75 15.99 -0.70
N ILE A 5 12.03 16.06 -1.06
CA ILE A 5 12.97 14.96 -0.84
C ILE A 5 13.10 14.73 0.67
N GLU A 6 13.38 15.76 1.46
CA GLU A 6 13.49 15.63 2.93
C GLU A 6 12.24 15.00 3.55
N ASN A 7 11.06 15.50 3.17
CA ASN A 7 9.79 14.94 3.61
C ASN A 7 9.64 13.45 3.24
N ASN A 8 9.93 13.09 1.99
CA ASN A 8 9.80 11.70 1.51
C ASN A 8 10.73 10.72 2.24
N PHE A 9 11.88 11.20 2.73
CA PHE A 9 12.91 10.40 3.41
C PHE A 9 12.93 10.58 4.94
N THR A 10 11.97 11.32 5.52
CA THR A 10 11.81 11.46 6.97
C THR A 10 10.93 10.35 7.55
N HIS A 11 11.13 10.02 8.83
CA HIS A 11 10.25 9.10 9.55
C HIS A 11 8.95 9.82 9.95
N HIS A 12 7.82 9.27 9.49
CA HIS A 12 6.47 9.76 9.79
C HIS A 12 5.81 8.83 10.80
N SER A 13 5.91 9.17 12.09
CA SER A 13 5.23 8.44 13.16
C SER A 13 3.72 8.59 13.01
N PRO A 14 2.94 7.50 12.91
CA PRO A 14 1.53 7.63 12.59
C PRO A 14 0.67 7.93 13.80
N THR A 15 -0.40 8.71 13.58
CA THR A 15 -1.49 8.91 14.54
C THR A 15 -2.41 7.69 14.60
N GLN A 16 -3.25 7.59 15.63
CA GLN A 16 -4.24 6.50 15.74
C GLN A 16 -5.21 6.46 14.54
N GLU A 17 -5.60 7.62 14.02
CA GLU A 17 -6.46 7.71 12.84
C GLU A 17 -5.74 7.25 11.57
N GLN A 18 -4.46 7.61 11.39
CA GLN A 18 -3.64 7.09 10.30
C GLN A 18 -3.49 5.57 10.38
N ILE A 19 -3.24 5.02 11.59
CA ILE A 19 -3.16 3.57 11.82
C ILE A 19 -4.45 2.87 11.37
N SER A 20 -5.62 3.39 11.76
CA SER A 20 -6.91 2.84 11.36
C SER A 20 -7.09 2.82 9.83
N ARG A 21 -6.72 3.91 9.16
CA ARG A 21 -6.76 3.99 7.68
C ARG A 21 -5.80 3.00 7.02
N TYR A 22 -4.58 2.87 7.53
CA TYR A 22 -3.63 1.88 7.00
C TYR A 22 -4.15 0.44 7.13
N GLN A 23 -4.77 0.12 8.27
CA GLN A 23 -5.36 -1.20 8.50
C GLN A 23 -6.49 -1.46 7.51
N LYS A 24 -7.38 -0.49 7.29
CA LYS A 24 -8.46 -0.60 6.31
C LYS A 24 -7.90 -0.88 4.90
N ILE A 25 -6.94 -0.09 4.44
CA ILE A 25 -6.30 -0.28 3.12
C ILE A 25 -5.67 -1.67 2.99
N ARG A 26 -4.90 -2.11 4.00
CA ARG A 26 -4.23 -3.42 3.99
C ARG A 26 -5.24 -4.57 4.00
N ASN A 27 -6.33 -4.46 4.76
CA ASN A 27 -7.35 -5.49 4.84
C ASN A 27 -8.11 -5.66 3.51
N GLU A 28 -8.49 -4.56 2.85
CA GLU A 28 -9.15 -4.63 1.54
C GLU A 28 -8.21 -5.21 0.46
N ALA A 29 -6.93 -4.82 0.49
CA ALA A 29 -5.94 -5.41 -0.41
C ALA A 29 -5.73 -6.90 -0.16
N LEU A 30 -5.73 -7.35 1.11
CA LEU A 30 -5.66 -8.77 1.44
C LEU A 30 -6.83 -9.56 0.85
N ILE A 31 -8.05 -9.02 0.95
CA ILE A 31 -9.26 -9.65 0.37
C ILE A 31 -9.11 -9.77 -1.14
N LEU A 32 -8.68 -8.71 -1.83
CA LEU A 32 -8.46 -8.76 -3.28
C LEU A 32 -7.33 -9.71 -3.66
N ALA A 33 -6.24 -9.75 -2.90
CA ALA A 33 -5.13 -10.68 -3.11
C ALA A 33 -5.59 -12.14 -3.03
N MET A 34 -6.40 -12.49 -2.02
CA MET A 34 -7.00 -13.82 -1.90
C MET A 34 -7.92 -14.15 -3.08
N LEU A 35 -8.67 -13.17 -3.58
CA LEU A 35 -9.53 -13.36 -4.75
C LEU A 35 -8.70 -13.62 -6.02
N ILE A 36 -7.66 -12.83 -6.26
CA ILE A 36 -6.72 -13.02 -7.37
C ILE A 36 -6.08 -14.41 -7.28
N ASP A 37 -5.62 -14.79 -6.09
CA ASP A 37 -4.97 -16.08 -5.89
C ASP A 37 -5.90 -17.26 -6.21
N GLY A 38 -7.14 -17.22 -5.70
CA GLY A 38 -8.11 -18.29 -5.85
C GLY A 38 -8.86 -18.32 -7.18
N LYS A 39 -8.85 -17.24 -7.97
CA LYS A 39 -9.62 -17.14 -9.22
C LYS A 39 -8.76 -17.06 -10.48
N CYS A 40 -7.51 -16.62 -10.40
CA CYS A 40 -6.63 -16.52 -11.55
C CYS A 40 -5.74 -17.78 -11.67
N PRO A 41 -5.52 -18.30 -12.89
CA PRO A 41 -4.56 -19.39 -13.11
C PRO A 41 -3.13 -18.91 -12.83
N ASN A 42 -2.25 -19.86 -12.50
CA ASN A 42 -0.82 -19.60 -12.37
C ASN A 42 -0.27 -19.10 -13.70
N SER A 43 0.14 -17.83 -13.72
CA SER A 43 0.45 -17.07 -14.93
C SER A 43 1.30 -15.85 -14.57
N ARG A 44 1.94 -15.25 -15.58
CA ARG A 44 2.69 -14.00 -15.42
C ARG A 44 1.77 -12.86 -14.97
N GLU A 45 0.55 -12.82 -15.49
CA GLU A 45 -0.47 -11.82 -15.19
C GLU A 45 -0.87 -11.88 -13.72
N LYS A 46 -1.09 -13.08 -13.16
CA LYS A 46 -1.36 -13.26 -11.72
C LYS A 46 -0.20 -12.74 -10.87
N SER A 47 1.04 -13.09 -11.19
CA SER A 47 2.21 -12.58 -10.46
C SER A 47 2.31 -11.06 -10.51
N LEU A 48 2.11 -10.47 -11.70
CA LEU A 48 2.13 -9.02 -11.86
C LEU A 48 0.99 -8.33 -11.09
N ALA A 49 -0.21 -8.90 -11.10
CA ALA A 49 -1.34 -8.37 -10.35
C ALA A 49 -1.06 -8.34 -8.84
N MET A 50 -0.47 -9.39 -8.29
CA MET A 50 -0.07 -9.46 -6.88
C MET A 50 1.00 -8.41 -6.55
N THR A 51 2.08 -8.32 -7.33
CA THR A 51 3.12 -7.30 -7.13
C THR A 51 2.57 -5.87 -7.21
N LYS A 52 1.66 -5.60 -8.17
CA LYS A 52 1.07 -4.27 -8.33
C LYS A 52 0.08 -3.93 -7.21
N LEU A 53 -0.59 -4.92 -6.64
CA LEU A 53 -1.43 -4.72 -5.47
C LEU A 53 -0.61 -4.35 -4.23
N GLU A 54 0.50 -5.04 -3.99
CA GLU A 54 1.44 -4.69 -2.91
C GLU A 54 2.01 -3.27 -3.08
N GLU A 55 2.44 -2.91 -4.29
CA GLU A 55 2.90 -1.56 -4.62
C GLU A 55 1.81 -0.50 -4.39
N THR A 56 0.57 -0.82 -4.77
CA THR A 56 -0.60 0.06 -4.52
C THR A 56 -0.76 0.35 -3.02
N VAL A 57 -0.70 -0.68 -2.17
CA VAL A 57 -0.81 -0.53 -0.71
C VAL A 57 0.35 0.30 -0.14
N MET A 58 1.57 0.06 -0.62
CA MET A 58 2.75 0.82 -0.22
C MET A 58 2.56 2.32 -0.50
N TRP A 59 2.17 2.68 -1.74
CA TRP A 59 1.98 4.07 -2.12
C TRP A 59 0.78 4.73 -1.45
N ALA A 60 -0.31 3.98 -1.23
CA ALA A 60 -1.47 4.51 -0.50
C ALA A 60 -1.12 4.86 0.95
N ASN A 61 -0.40 3.99 1.66
CA ASN A 61 0.07 4.28 3.01
C ASN A 61 1.10 5.42 3.03
N ALA A 62 2.01 5.47 2.05
CA ALA A 62 2.98 6.55 1.92
C ALA A 62 2.32 7.90 1.64
N ALA A 63 1.20 7.93 0.90
CA ALA A 63 0.44 9.14 0.64
C ALA A 63 -0.14 9.73 1.94
N ILE A 64 -0.71 8.88 2.79
CA ILE A 64 -1.18 9.31 4.12
C ILE A 64 0.01 9.75 4.99
N ALA A 65 1.09 8.97 5.04
CA ALA A 65 2.23 9.26 5.91
C ALA A 65 2.96 10.56 5.54
N ARG A 66 3.05 10.90 4.25
CA ARG A 66 3.86 12.04 3.78
C ARG A 66 3.08 13.35 3.67
N ASN A 67 1.76 13.32 3.77
CA ASN A 67 0.91 14.49 3.48
C ASN A 67 -0.06 14.85 4.63
N GLU A 68 0.04 14.18 5.78
CA GLU A 68 -0.79 14.40 6.98
C GLU A 68 0.05 14.22 8.25
#